data_AF-A0A0E0CJJ5-F1
#
_entry.id   AF-A0A0E0CJJ5-F1
#
_cell.length_a   1.000
_cell.length_b   1.000
_cell.length_c   1.000
_cell.angle_alpha   90.00
_cell.angle_beta   90.00
_cell.angle_gamma   90.00
#
_symmetry.space_group_name_H-M   'P 1'
#
loop_
_entity.id
_entity.type
_entity.pdbx_description
1 polymer ?
#
loop_
_entity_poly.entity_id
_entity_poly.type
_entity_poly.pdbx_seq_one_letter_code
_entity_poly.pdbx_strand_id
1 'polypeptide(L)'
;MMSGSAAGEAASLVRHQACSITAMARGTLPGRYYMIDGARRPADERSLLRLRAPHPSVYRLQAGEGWTCSSSSSPLPSVVGGAAQRRRSRVSLPPPFVVYLASKGNERDQMSTTREKPAKLTEYIIGLMIIIVKDVVLVGEKGGNTYYIVTEEGKKIIRSLLNTLSEIHQQGKCPKKFNESNIVMEKGNVKFSDIEFEEITNEGIRNNYRNVRSIIRKTLFGDCSNDEIPEDIKHLLRLMARRSSFRMGYVISSHASLISLGNRCHFFKVMYDHIKNVLCHSNKQAQKKILDALPYKGDWHTTLKSNALLEESFYSRETPYDPNGKSIVFLTFYRNTVAHKMEKYLQPLQHSENIVLEYTREQFEEILAAVFPLYLPTMQEQLAKHGELEKLNLKYVF
;
A
#
# COMPACT_ATOMS: atom_id res chain seq x y z
N MET A 1 25.72 22.13 62.65
CA MET A 1 24.51 22.72 63.24
C MET A 1 23.59 23.14 62.10
N MET A 2 22.26 23.05 62.27
CA MET A 2 21.20 23.60 61.39
C MET A 2 21.16 23.00 59.96
N SER A 3 20.11 22.29 59.51
CA SER A 3 18.68 22.61 59.32
C SER A 3 18.42 23.53 58.11
N GLY A 4 17.43 23.29 57.25
CA GLY A 4 16.44 22.21 57.27
C GLY A 4 15.39 22.30 56.13
N SER A 5 14.41 21.39 56.18
CA SER A 5 13.31 21.16 55.24
C SER A 5 12.58 22.39 54.66
N ALA A 6 12.17 22.30 53.38
CA ALA A 6 10.85 22.74 52.91
C ALA A 6 10.43 21.94 51.65
N ALA A 7 9.12 21.72 51.46
CA ALA A 7 8.53 21.11 50.27
C ALA A 7 7.51 22.06 49.63
N GLY A 8 7.09 21.80 48.39
CA GLY A 8 6.06 22.60 47.71
C GLY A 8 5.59 21.99 46.39
N GLU A 9 4.38 21.41 46.40
CA GLU A 9 3.64 21.04 45.19
C GLU A 9 2.85 22.23 44.64
N ALA A 10 2.68 22.30 43.32
CA ALA A 10 1.52 22.93 42.68
C ALA A 10 1.34 22.42 41.25
N ALA A 11 0.09 22.16 40.85
CA ALA A 11 -0.23 21.68 39.50
C ALA A 11 -0.23 22.82 38.46
N SER A 12 0.11 22.49 37.21
CA SER A 12 -0.16 23.34 36.04
C SER A 12 -1.39 22.81 35.29
N LEU A 13 -2.28 23.72 34.88
CA LEU A 13 -3.64 23.40 34.47
C LEU A 13 -3.75 23.16 32.96
N VAL A 14 -4.42 22.08 32.55
CA VAL A 14 -4.86 21.91 31.15
C VAL A 14 -5.91 22.97 30.82
N ARG A 15 -5.70 23.72 29.74
CA ARG A 15 -6.73 24.56 29.12
C ARG A 15 -6.89 24.18 27.64
N HIS A 16 -8.06 23.65 27.31
CA HIS A 16 -8.49 23.59 25.91
C HIS A 16 -8.74 25.02 25.40
N GLN A 17 -8.27 25.32 24.19
CA GLN A 17 -8.83 26.41 23.39
C GLN A 17 -9.75 25.80 22.33
N ALA A 18 -11.05 26.03 22.48
CA ALA A 18 -11.99 25.88 21.39
C ALA A 18 -11.90 27.13 20.50
N CYS A 19 -11.79 26.93 19.18
CA CYS A 19 -11.75 28.04 18.23
C CYS A 19 -13.15 28.28 17.66
N SER A 20 -13.87 29.26 18.21
CA SER A 20 -15.18 29.68 17.69
C SER A 20 -15.01 30.56 16.45
N ILE A 21 -15.65 30.17 15.35
CA ILE A 21 -15.70 31.00 14.13
C ILE A 21 -16.75 32.08 14.33
N THR A 22 -16.32 33.35 14.37
CA THR A 22 -17.19 34.53 14.39
C THR A 22 -17.10 35.24 13.06
N ALA A 23 -18.23 35.39 12.35
CA ALA A 23 -18.28 35.98 11.02
C ALA A 23 -19.01 37.33 10.99
N MET A 24 -18.32 38.38 10.54
CA MET A 24 -18.88 39.60 9.96
C MET A 24 -17.83 40.27 9.05
N ALA A 25 -18.13 41.11 8.06
CA ALA A 25 -19.26 41.19 7.11
C ALA A 25 -19.02 42.38 6.14
N ARG A 26 -19.65 42.32 4.95
CA ARG A 26 -19.91 43.41 3.97
C ARG A 26 -18.95 43.55 2.77
N GLY A 27 -19.57 43.55 1.58
CA GLY A 27 -18.98 43.74 0.25
C GLY A 27 -20.09 43.51 -0.80
N THR A 28 -20.73 44.59 -1.26
CA THR A 28 -22.03 44.58 -1.94
C THR A 28 -22.02 44.16 -3.42
N LEU A 29 -22.91 43.20 -3.79
CA LEU A 29 -23.93 43.19 -4.89
C LEU A 29 -23.55 43.64 -6.33
N PRO A 30 -24.37 43.36 -7.38
CA PRO A 30 -25.60 42.52 -7.52
C PRO A 30 -25.43 41.39 -8.57
N GLY A 31 -26.40 40.51 -8.88
CA GLY A 31 -27.76 40.27 -8.37
C GLY A 31 -28.60 39.40 -9.33
N ARG A 32 -29.94 39.44 -9.20
CA ARG A 32 -30.98 38.70 -9.98
C ARG A 32 -31.09 37.18 -9.74
N TYR A 33 -31.87 36.82 -8.73
CA TYR A 33 -32.82 35.69 -8.81
C TYR A 33 -34.24 36.24 -8.66
N TYR A 34 -35.21 35.63 -9.36
CA TYR A 34 -36.63 35.88 -9.13
C TYR A 34 -37.27 34.66 -8.45
N MET A 35 -38.03 34.92 -7.39
CA MET A 35 -38.94 34.01 -6.71
C MET A 35 -40.25 34.77 -6.53
N ILE A 36 -41.41 34.16 -6.84
CA ILE A 36 -42.70 34.35 -6.15
C ILE A 36 -43.51 33.04 -6.29
N ASP A 37 -44.31 32.76 -5.25
CA ASP A 37 -45.14 31.58 -4.98
C ASP A 37 -46.32 31.32 -5.96
N GLY A 38 -47.03 30.19 -5.75
CA GLY A 38 -48.31 29.93 -6.44
C GLY A 38 -49.00 28.61 -6.09
N ALA A 39 -49.43 28.41 -4.84
CA ALA A 39 -50.02 27.14 -4.37
C ALA A 39 -51.39 26.77 -5.00
N ARG A 40 -51.65 25.45 -5.15
CA ARG A 40 -52.95 24.77 -4.86
C ARG A 40 -52.86 23.23 -5.01
N ARG A 41 -53.60 22.51 -4.15
CA ARG A 41 -54.12 21.15 -4.41
C ARG A 41 -55.60 21.25 -4.81
N PRO A 42 -56.18 20.21 -5.41
CA PRO A 42 -57.22 19.46 -4.70
C PRO A 42 -57.06 17.93 -4.79
N ALA A 43 -57.98 17.20 -4.16
CA ALA A 43 -58.27 15.78 -4.43
C ALA A 43 -59.36 15.66 -5.53
N ASP A 44 -59.78 14.50 -6.03
CA ASP A 44 -59.43 13.10 -5.70
C ASP A 44 -59.32 12.28 -7.05
N GLU A 45 -59.71 11.02 -7.30
CA GLU A 45 -60.48 10.00 -6.57
C GLU A 45 -59.97 8.57 -6.93
N ARG A 46 -60.84 7.60 -7.23
CA ARG A 46 -60.55 6.16 -7.27
C ARG A 46 -60.42 5.56 -8.68
N SER A 47 -59.90 4.33 -8.68
CA SER A 47 -60.01 3.23 -9.67
C SER A 47 -58.73 2.99 -10.50
N LEU A 48 -58.24 1.75 -10.68
CA LEU A 48 -58.84 0.42 -10.45
C LEU A 48 -58.01 -0.50 -9.55
N LEU A 49 -58.69 -1.36 -8.79
CA LEU A 49 -58.15 -2.52 -8.09
C LEU A 49 -58.69 -3.82 -8.71
N ARG A 50 -57.81 -4.76 -9.10
CA ARG A 50 -57.98 -6.23 -9.31
C ARG A 50 -56.66 -6.74 -9.95
N LEU A 51 -56.08 -7.90 -9.61
CA LEU A 51 -56.50 -8.96 -8.69
C LEU A 51 -55.31 -9.72 -8.06
N ARG A 52 -55.62 -10.51 -7.02
CA ARG A 52 -54.76 -11.46 -6.29
C ARG A 52 -54.51 -12.76 -7.10
N ALA A 53 -53.61 -13.70 -6.77
CA ALA A 53 -52.32 -13.66 -6.02
C ALA A 53 -51.56 -15.04 -6.24
N PRO A 54 -51.06 -15.85 -5.27
CA PRO A 54 -49.76 -16.53 -5.46
C PRO A 54 -49.76 -18.08 -5.32
N HIS A 55 -48.61 -18.73 -5.56
CA HIS A 55 -48.04 -19.74 -4.64
C HIS A 55 -46.54 -20.04 -4.93
N PRO A 56 -45.79 -20.72 -4.03
CA PRO A 56 -44.31 -20.70 -4.00
C PRO A 56 -43.64 -22.08 -4.23
N SER A 57 -42.31 -22.10 -4.15
CA SER A 57 -41.51 -23.32 -3.92
C SER A 57 -40.65 -23.16 -2.66
N VAL A 58 -41.00 -23.87 -1.58
CA VAL A 58 -40.21 -23.95 -0.34
C VAL A 58 -39.43 -25.25 -0.33
N TYR A 59 -38.10 -25.17 -0.16
CA TYR A 59 -37.32 -26.29 0.36
C TYR A 59 -36.68 -25.91 1.70
N ARG A 60 -37.21 -26.51 2.76
CA ARG A 60 -36.67 -26.48 4.12
C ARG A 60 -35.70 -27.64 4.27
N LEU A 61 -34.46 -27.36 4.65
CA LEU A 61 -33.59 -28.33 5.31
C LEU A 61 -33.18 -27.76 6.68
N GLN A 62 -33.21 -28.61 7.69
CA GLN A 62 -32.96 -28.23 9.09
C GLN A 62 -31.47 -28.42 9.43
N ALA A 63 -31.00 -27.68 10.43
CA ALA A 63 -29.73 -27.98 11.08
C ALA A 63 -29.89 -29.21 11.99
N GLY A 64 -28.82 -30.01 12.13
CA GLY A 64 -28.76 -31.12 13.05
C GLY A 64 -27.36 -31.73 13.11
N GLU A 65 -26.72 -31.60 14.27
CA GLU A 65 -25.66 -32.46 14.83
C GLU A 65 -24.32 -32.61 14.04
N GLY A 66 -23.17 -32.85 14.68
CA GLY A 66 -22.94 -32.97 16.14
C GLY A 66 -22.03 -34.13 16.53
N TRP A 67 -20.87 -34.29 15.89
CA TRP A 67 -19.96 -35.44 16.12
C TRP A 67 -18.55 -35.02 16.54
N THR A 68 -17.98 -35.78 17.48
CA THR A 68 -16.65 -35.58 18.07
C THR A 68 -15.78 -36.85 17.89
N CYS A 69 -14.46 -36.67 18.02
CA CYS A 69 -13.45 -37.66 18.39
C CYS A 69 -13.49 -39.08 17.76
N SER A 70 -12.43 -39.46 17.03
CA SER A 70 -11.38 -40.38 17.55
C SER A 70 -10.35 -40.79 16.49
N SER A 71 -9.30 -41.49 16.91
CA SER A 71 -8.10 -41.83 16.12
C SER A 71 -7.83 -43.33 16.01
N SER A 72 -7.54 -43.83 14.81
CA SER A 72 -6.74 -45.05 14.52
C SER A 72 -6.42 -45.05 12.99
N SER A 73 -5.25 -45.40 12.43
CA SER A 73 -4.08 -46.24 12.78
C SER A 73 -4.03 -47.65 12.14
N SER A 74 -4.02 -47.72 10.80
CA SER A 74 -3.34 -48.76 9.97
C SER A 74 -3.89 -50.21 10.04
N PRO A 75 -3.46 -51.18 9.19
CA PRO A 75 -2.50 -51.13 8.07
C PRO A 75 -3.04 -51.67 6.70
N LEU A 76 -2.13 -51.89 5.74
CA LEU A 76 -2.34 -52.52 4.42
C LEU A 76 -2.61 -54.04 4.49
N PRO A 77 -3.15 -54.63 3.40
CA PRO A 77 -2.48 -55.78 2.78
C PRO A 77 -2.30 -55.65 1.25
N SER A 78 -1.60 -56.61 0.63
CA SER A 78 -1.05 -56.51 -0.74
C SER A 78 -1.48 -57.62 -1.71
N VAL A 79 -1.77 -57.23 -2.95
CA VAL A 79 -1.51 -57.93 -4.24
C VAL A 79 -1.84 -59.42 -4.36
N VAL A 80 -2.93 -59.75 -5.08
CA VAL A 80 -3.04 -60.58 -6.32
C VAL A 80 -4.41 -60.18 -6.93
N GLY A 81 -4.68 -60.07 -8.24
CA GLY A 81 -3.91 -60.32 -9.47
C GLY A 81 -4.88 -60.89 -10.52
N GLY A 82 -5.21 -60.15 -11.59
CA GLY A 82 -6.21 -60.58 -12.58
C GLY A 82 -6.21 -59.72 -13.84
N ALA A 83 -6.02 -60.34 -15.00
CA ALA A 83 -5.91 -59.65 -16.28
C ALA A 83 -7.27 -59.59 -17.01
N ALA A 84 -7.65 -58.38 -17.46
CA ALA A 84 -8.82 -58.16 -18.32
C ALA A 84 -8.48 -57.15 -19.43
N GLN A 85 -8.47 -57.62 -20.67
CA GLN A 85 -7.90 -56.90 -21.83
C GLN A 85 -8.99 -56.13 -22.59
N ARG A 86 -9.06 -54.80 -22.44
CA ARG A 86 -9.98 -53.95 -23.22
C ARG A 86 -9.34 -52.69 -23.82
N ARG A 87 -9.35 -52.68 -25.17
CA ARG A 87 -9.32 -51.55 -26.13
C ARG A 87 -8.76 -50.19 -25.64
N ARG A 88 -7.58 -49.82 -26.16
CA ARG A 88 -7.06 -48.44 -26.15
C ARG A 88 -7.85 -47.54 -27.11
N SER A 89 -8.72 -46.69 -26.58
CA SER A 89 -9.21 -45.51 -27.32
C SER A 89 -8.20 -44.36 -27.14
N ARG A 90 -7.59 -43.87 -28.23
CA ARG A 90 -6.72 -42.68 -28.17
C ARG A 90 -7.58 -41.44 -28.03
N VAL A 91 -7.70 -40.90 -26.80
CA VAL A 91 -8.10 -39.50 -26.60
C VAL A 91 -6.89 -38.64 -26.92
N SER A 92 -7.02 -37.75 -27.90
CA SER A 92 -5.98 -36.79 -28.27
C SER A 92 -5.84 -35.71 -27.19
N LEU A 93 -4.65 -35.59 -26.61
CA LEU A 93 -4.30 -34.40 -25.84
C LEU A 93 -4.31 -33.17 -26.77
N PRO A 94 -4.78 -31.99 -26.31
CA PRO A 94 -4.62 -30.76 -27.08
C PRO A 94 -3.11 -30.42 -27.21
N PRO A 95 -2.69 -29.78 -28.31
CA PRO A 95 -1.31 -29.35 -28.48
C PRO A 95 -0.92 -28.31 -27.42
N PRO A 96 0.37 -28.22 -27.03
CA PRO A 96 0.84 -27.14 -26.18
C PRO A 96 0.62 -25.79 -26.85
N PHE A 97 0.23 -24.77 -26.07
CA PHE A 97 0.05 -23.41 -26.56
C PHE A 97 1.39 -22.86 -27.09
N VAL A 98 1.52 -22.79 -28.42
CA VAL A 98 2.60 -22.05 -29.08
C VAL A 98 2.36 -20.56 -28.83
N VAL A 99 3.19 -19.95 -27.98
CA VAL A 99 3.18 -18.50 -27.78
C VAL A 99 3.69 -17.85 -29.06
N TYR A 100 2.77 -17.27 -29.84
CA TYR A 100 3.14 -16.41 -30.95
C TYR A 100 3.83 -15.15 -30.41
N LEU A 101 5.17 -15.14 -30.48
CA LEU A 101 5.96 -13.92 -30.35
C LEU A 101 5.69 -13.04 -31.58
N ALA A 102 4.64 -12.24 -31.49
CA ALA A 102 4.26 -11.26 -32.50
C ALA A 102 5.31 -10.14 -32.54
N SER A 103 6.37 -10.35 -33.33
CA SER A 103 7.37 -9.34 -33.62
C SER A 103 6.72 -8.17 -34.38
N LYS A 104 6.32 -7.15 -33.62
CA LYS A 104 6.17 -5.79 -34.10
C LYS A 104 7.35 -4.98 -33.59
N GLY A 105 8.43 -4.96 -34.37
CA GLY A 105 9.42 -3.89 -34.24
C GLY A 105 8.73 -2.53 -34.40
N ASN A 106 9.08 -1.58 -33.55
CA ASN A 106 8.57 -0.22 -33.63
C ASN A 106 9.75 0.72 -33.35
N GLU A 107 10.07 1.59 -34.30
CA GLU A 107 11.40 2.19 -34.42
C GLU A 107 11.60 3.36 -33.46
N ARG A 108 11.98 3.06 -32.22
CA ARG A 108 12.48 4.06 -31.24
C ARG A 108 13.77 3.70 -30.50
N ASP A 109 14.28 2.48 -30.65
CA ASP A 109 15.55 2.04 -30.05
C ASP A 109 16.80 2.48 -30.85
N GLN A 110 16.84 3.76 -31.26
CA GLN A 110 18.02 4.40 -31.85
C GLN A 110 18.28 5.79 -31.24
N MET A 111 18.40 5.87 -29.91
CA MET A 111 19.12 6.96 -29.25
C MET A 111 20.43 6.47 -28.64
N SER A 112 21.50 6.67 -29.41
CA SER A 112 22.89 6.88 -28.97
C SER A 112 23.37 6.10 -27.74
N THR A 113 23.99 4.94 -27.95
CA THR A 113 24.88 4.30 -26.96
C THR A 113 26.23 5.01 -26.86
N THR A 114 26.22 6.33 -26.73
CA THR A 114 27.36 7.10 -26.21
C THR A 114 27.71 6.58 -24.81
N ARG A 115 29.02 6.51 -24.49
CA ARG A 115 29.46 6.25 -23.11
C ARG A 115 29.11 7.46 -22.25
N GLU A 116 27.94 7.46 -21.62
CA GLU A 116 27.61 8.40 -20.57
C GLU A 116 28.69 8.33 -19.48
N LYS A 117 29.40 9.44 -19.30
CA LYS A 117 30.37 9.61 -18.20
C LYS A 117 29.58 9.63 -16.88
N PRO A 118 30.04 8.96 -15.80
CA PRO A 118 29.38 9.05 -14.51
C PRO A 118 29.23 10.50 -14.06
N ALA A 119 28.00 10.94 -13.81
CA ALA A 119 27.65 12.27 -13.31
C ALA A 119 27.41 12.21 -11.80
N LYS A 120 27.61 13.31 -11.06
CA LYS A 120 27.20 13.38 -9.65
C LYS A 120 25.67 13.30 -9.55
N LEU A 121 25.16 12.78 -8.44
CA LEU A 121 23.71 12.59 -8.27
C LEU A 121 22.89 13.88 -8.48
N THR A 122 23.38 15.02 -7.98
CA THR A 122 22.79 16.35 -8.19
C THR A 122 22.79 16.77 -9.66
N GLU A 123 23.92 16.61 -10.35
CA GLU A 123 24.07 16.92 -11.79
C GLU A 123 23.10 16.09 -12.64
N TYR A 124 22.91 14.82 -12.31
CA TYR A 124 21.98 13.91 -12.99
C TYR A 124 20.51 14.32 -12.80
N ILE A 125 20.11 14.65 -11.56
CA ILE A 125 18.75 15.11 -11.24
C ILE A 125 18.43 16.42 -11.97
N ILE A 126 19.35 17.39 -11.92
CA ILE A 126 19.17 18.71 -12.54
C ILE A 126 19.19 18.60 -14.07
N GLY A 127 20.18 17.89 -14.63
CA GLY A 127 20.39 17.78 -16.08
C GLY A 127 19.27 17.01 -16.82
N LEU A 128 18.56 16.13 -16.12
CA LEU A 128 17.36 15.43 -16.64
C LEU A 128 16.04 16.00 -16.07
N MET A 129 16.10 17.12 -15.33
CA MET A 129 14.95 17.80 -14.71
C MET A 129 14.02 16.86 -13.92
N ILE A 130 14.60 15.94 -13.15
CA ILE A 130 13.87 14.86 -12.48
C ILE A 130 13.08 15.41 -11.28
N ILE A 131 11.76 15.50 -11.45
CA ILE A 131 10.81 15.76 -10.36
C ILE A 131 10.83 14.57 -9.40
N ILE A 132 11.25 14.79 -8.14
CA ILE A 132 11.28 13.74 -7.11
C ILE A 132 9.92 13.59 -6.43
N VAL A 133 9.29 14.70 -6.04
CA VAL A 133 7.96 14.76 -5.44
C VAL A 133 7.05 15.52 -6.40
N LYS A 134 5.90 14.93 -6.71
CA LYS A 134 4.78 15.62 -7.35
C LYS A 134 3.69 15.88 -6.31
N ASP A 135 2.99 17.00 -6.44
CA ASP A 135 1.68 17.16 -5.82
C ASP A 135 0.59 16.71 -6.82
N VAL A 136 -0.46 16.03 -6.35
CA VAL A 136 -1.56 15.53 -7.20
C VAL A 136 -2.92 15.62 -6.52
N VAL A 137 -3.94 15.99 -7.30
CA VAL A 137 -5.33 15.63 -6.98
C VAL A 137 -5.54 14.17 -7.38
N LEU A 138 -6.03 13.35 -6.45
CA LEU A 138 -6.31 11.94 -6.71
C LEU A 138 -7.58 11.76 -7.55
N VAL A 139 -7.63 10.73 -8.40
CA VAL A 139 -8.82 10.45 -9.20
C VAL A 139 -10.00 10.10 -8.28
N GLY A 140 -11.12 10.80 -8.45
CA GLY A 140 -12.31 10.66 -7.61
C GLY A 140 -12.24 11.38 -6.26
N GLU A 141 -11.21 12.20 -5.98
CA GLU A 141 -11.17 13.08 -4.81
C GLU A 141 -12.31 14.11 -4.84
N LYS A 142 -13.07 14.20 -3.75
CA LYS A 142 -14.27 15.04 -3.60
C LYS A 142 -14.00 16.36 -2.89
N GLY A 143 -12.98 16.43 -2.03
CA GLY A 143 -12.64 17.63 -1.28
C GLY A 143 -11.71 18.61 -1.99
N GLY A 144 -11.23 18.26 -3.20
CA GLY A 144 -10.16 19.01 -3.88
C GLY A 144 -8.80 18.91 -3.19
N ASN A 145 -8.64 17.97 -2.25
CA ASN A 145 -7.39 17.76 -1.52
C ASN A 145 -6.26 17.36 -2.48
N THR A 146 -5.07 17.93 -2.26
CA THR A 146 -3.86 17.56 -2.98
C THR A 146 -2.96 16.70 -2.10
N TYR A 147 -2.18 15.81 -2.71
CA TYR A 147 -1.38 14.79 -2.05
C TYR A 147 0.02 14.73 -2.66
N TYR A 148 1.03 14.91 -1.81
CA TYR A 148 2.42 14.73 -2.21
C TYR A 148 2.78 13.26 -2.38
N ILE A 149 3.44 12.92 -3.49
CA ILE A 149 3.80 11.55 -3.88
C ILE A 149 5.19 11.54 -4.51
N VAL A 150 6.06 10.61 -4.10
CA VAL A 150 7.37 10.40 -4.75
C VAL A 150 7.18 9.69 -6.09
N THR A 151 7.77 10.26 -7.14
CA THR A 151 7.73 9.74 -8.51
C THR A 151 8.40 8.36 -8.63
N GLU A 152 8.10 7.62 -9.69
CA GLU A 152 8.78 6.34 -9.94
C GLU A 152 10.30 6.54 -10.13
N GLU A 153 10.72 7.69 -10.65
CA GLU A 153 12.11 8.11 -10.80
C GLU A 153 12.77 8.37 -9.44
N GLY A 154 12.10 9.11 -8.55
CA GLY A 154 12.54 9.28 -7.16
C GLY A 154 12.64 7.94 -6.41
N LYS A 155 11.66 7.04 -6.58
CA LYS A 155 11.71 5.68 -6.03
C LYS A 155 12.88 4.88 -6.59
N LYS A 156 13.13 4.90 -7.91
CA LYS A 156 14.24 4.20 -8.57
C LYS A 156 15.59 4.65 -8.01
N ILE A 157 15.82 5.95 -7.87
CA ILE A 157 17.07 6.51 -7.32
C ILE A 157 17.27 6.05 -5.87
N ILE A 158 16.24 6.17 -5.00
CA ILE A 158 16.34 5.74 -3.59
C ILE A 158 16.57 4.23 -3.50
N ARG A 159 15.84 3.43 -4.29
CA ARG A 159 15.97 1.97 -4.34
C ARG A 159 17.35 1.54 -4.81
N SER A 160 17.90 2.17 -5.85
CA SER A 160 19.26 1.91 -6.36
C SER A 160 20.31 2.21 -5.29
N LEU A 161 20.25 3.39 -4.66
CA LEU A 161 21.16 3.80 -3.57
C LEU A 161 21.14 2.83 -2.37
N LEU A 162 19.98 2.28 -2.03
CA LEU A 162 19.82 1.30 -0.93
C LEU A 162 20.23 -0.12 -1.34
N ASN A 163 19.98 -0.53 -2.58
CA ASN A 163 20.40 -1.83 -3.11
C ASN A 163 21.93 -1.91 -3.20
N THR A 164 22.59 -0.93 -3.80
CA THR A 164 24.06 -0.89 -3.90
C THR A 164 24.72 -0.87 -2.52
N LEU A 165 24.16 -0.15 -1.54
CA LEU A 165 24.65 -0.23 -0.16
C LEU A 165 24.45 -1.62 0.45
N SER A 166 23.28 -2.23 0.24
CA SER A 166 22.97 -3.58 0.73
C SER A 166 23.85 -4.65 0.09
N GLU A 167 24.26 -4.49 -1.17
CA GLU A 167 25.22 -5.35 -1.88
C GLU A 167 26.63 -5.22 -1.30
N ILE A 168 27.08 -4.00 -1.00
CA ILE A 168 28.38 -3.77 -0.33
C ILE A 168 28.38 -4.43 1.07
N HIS A 169 27.28 -4.32 1.82
CA HIS A 169 27.14 -5.01 3.10
C HIS A 169 27.13 -6.55 2.95
N GLN A 170 26.50 -7.09 1.91
CA GLN A 170 26.53 -8.53 1.60
C GLN A 170 27.94 -9.02 1.21
N GLN A 171 28.83 -8.14 0.74
CA GLN A 171 30.26 -8.44 0.50
C GLN A 171 31.14 -8.35 1.76
N GLY A 172 30.56 -8.21 2.95
CA GLY A 172 31.31 -8.13 4.21
C GLY A 172 32.02 -6.80 4.44
N LYS A 173 31.66 -5.74 3.71
CA LYS A 173 32.30 -4.42 3.75
C LYS A 173 31.34 -3.35 4.26
N CYS A 174 31.87 -2.35 4.94
CA CYS A 174 31.23 -1.05 5.15
C CYS A 174 31.96 0.02 4.33
N PRO A 175 31.26 0.87 3.56
CA PRO A 175 31.81 2.16 3.17
C PRO A 175 32.21 2.97 4.42
N LYS A 176 33.32 3.70 4.40
CA LYS A 176 33.66 4.67 5.46
C LYS A 176 32.73 5.89 5.40
N LYS A 177 33.09 7.02 6.04
CA LYS A 177 32.29 8.25 6.05
C LYS A 177 32.14 8.84 4.63
N PHE A 178 30.98 8.65 4.01
CA PHE A 178 30.61 9.20 2.70
C PHE A 178 29.49 10.24 2.80
N ASN A 179 29.36 11.08 1.77
CA ASN A 179 28.30 12.06 1.62
C ASN A 179 27.82 12.14 0.15
N GLU A 180 26.94 13.09 -0.15
CA GLU A 180 26.38 13.33 -1.48
C GLU A 180 27.41 13.45 -2.62
N SER A 181 28.62 14.00 -2.37
CA SER A 181 29.67 14.12 -3.39
C SER A 181 30.30 12.78 -3.81
N ASN A 182 30.15 11.73 -3.00
CA ASN A 182 30.61 10.39 -3.32
C ASN A 182 29.60 9.60 -4.18
N ILE A 183 28.40 10.13 -4.43
CA ILE A 183 27.35 9.41 -5.14
C ILE A 183 27.32 9.84 -6.61
N VAL A 184 27.53 8.87 -7.51
CA VAL A 184 27.45 9.07 -8.97
C VAL A 184 26.34 8.23 -9.58
N MET A 185 25.78 8.72 -10.69
CA MET A 185 24.85 7.99 -11.54
C MET A 185 25.58 7.52 -12.79
N GLU A 186 25.48 6.23 -13.09
CA GLU A 186 25.99 5.60 -14.31
C GLU A 186 24.93 4.64 -14.86
N LYS A 187 24.48 4.83 -16.10
CA LYS A 187 23.43 4.00 -16.75
C LYS A 187 22.18 3.86 -15.89
N GLY A 188 21.68 5.00 -15.38
CA GLY A 188 20.51 5.08 -14.50
C GLY A 188 20.66 4.45 -13.11
N ASN A 189 21.83 3.96 -12.75
CA ASN A 189 22.09 3.28 -11.47
C ASN A 189 23.08 4.07 -10.60
N VAL A 190 22.86 4.00 -9.29
CA VAL A 190 23.71 4.62 -8.29
C VAL A 190 25.00 3.83 -8.10
N LYS A 191 26.14 4.52 -8.04
CA LYS A 191 27.42 3.96 -7.59
C LYS A 191 28.06 4.84 -6.52
N PHE A 192 28.83 4.19 -5.67
CA PHE A 192 29.65 4.79 -4.63
C PHE A 192 31.06 5.00 -5.20
N SER A 193 31.47 6.27 -5.35
CA SER A 193 32.74 6.70 -5.95
C SER A 193 33.65 7.33 -4.88
N ASP A 194 34.96 7.16 -5.04
CA ASP A 194 35.98 7.86 -4.24
C ASP A 194 35.83 7.60 -2.72
N ILE A 195 35.60 6.33 -2.35
CA ILE A 195 35.35 5.88 -0.98
C ILE A 195 36.29 4.74 -0.59
N GLU A 196 36.89 4.85 0.59
CA GLU A 196 37.53 3.74 1.31
C GLU A 196 36.49 2.81 1.94
N PHE A 197 36.81 1.52 2.02
CA PHE A 197 36.01 0.52 2.71
C PHE A 197 36.71 0.02 3.98
N GLU A 198 35.92 -0.44 4.94
CA GLU A 198 36.33 -1.11 6.17
C GLU A 198 35.57 -2.42 6.35
N GLU A 199 35.97 -3.27 7.29
CA GLU A 199 35.24 -4.49 7.62
C GLU A 199 33.82 -4.17 8.14
N ILE A 200 32.86 -5.04 7.85
CA ILE A 200 31.47 -4.81 8.26
C ILE A 200 31.30 -4.86 9.78
N THR A 201 30.75 -3.78 10.35
CA THR A 201 30.41 -3.71 11.78
C THR A 201 28.98 -3.20 12.00
N ASN A 202 28.37 -3.57 13.12
CA ASN A 202 27.01 -3.14 13.47
C ASN A 202 26.86 -1.60 13.56
N GLU A 203 27.92 -0.88 13.94
CA GLU A 203 27.93 0.59 13.96
C GLU A 203 28.27 1.17 12.58
N GLY A 204 29.14 0.53 11.80
CA GLY A 204 29.41 0.87 10.40
C GLY A 204 28.13 0.86 9.56
N ILE A 205 27.38 -0.27 9.57
CA ILE A 205 26.08 -0.39 8.87
C ILE A 205 25.11 0.71 9.32
N ARG A 206 25.00 0.94 10.64
CA ARG A 206 24.13 1.97 11.23
C ARG A 206 24.52 3.36 10.74
N ASN A 207 25.81 3.66 10.65
CA ASN A 207 26.33 4.93 10.13
C ASN A 207 26.15 5.06 8.62
N ASN A 208 26.28 3.98 7.85
CA ASN A 208 25.96 4.01 6.43
C ASN A 208 24.48 4.36 6.19
N TYR A 209 23.54 3.76 6.95
CA TYR A 209 22.13 4.14 6.85
C TYR A 209 21.84 5.58 7.32
N ARG A 210 22.57 6.10 8.32
CA ARG A 210 22.51 7.54 8.67
C ARG A 210 23.01 8.44 7.54
N ASN A 211 24.11 8.07 6.88
CA ASN A 211 24.67 8.81 5.74
C ASN A 211 23.69 8.81 4.55
N VAL A 212 23.17 7.64 4.14
CA VAL A 212 22.18 7.57 3.05
C VAL A 212 20.91 8.36 3.41
N ARG A 213 20.41 8.27 4.64
CA ARG A 213 19.26 9.07 5.10
C ARG A 213 19.54 10.58 4.98
N SER A 214 20.77 11.02 5.26
CA SER A 214 21.19 12.41 5.09
C SER A 214 21.19 12.82 3.61
N ILE A 215 21.78 11.99 2.74
CA ILE A 215 21.84 12.22 1.29
C ILE A 215 20.43 12.29 0.68
N ILE A 216 19.55 11.33 1.01
CA ILE A 216 18.15 11.36 0.57
C ILE A 216 17.47 12.66 1.02
N ARG A 217 17.60 13.06 2.30
CA ARG A 217 16.97 14.31 2.78
C ARG A 217 17.56 15.59 2.19
N LYS A 218 18.86 15.63 1.84
CA LYS A 218 19.50 16.82 1.24
C LYS A 218 19.30 16.91 -0.26
N THR A 219 19.46 15.80 -0.98
CA THR A 219 19.62 15.77 -2.44
C THR A 219 18.33 15.42 -3.17
N LEU A 220 17.39 14.74 -2.51
CA LEU A 220 16.11 14.34 -3.10
C LEU A 220 14.92 15.08 -2.50
N PHE A 221 15.05 15.58 -1.27
CA PHE A 221 14.03 16.35 -0.55
C PHE A 221 14.59 17.66 0.04
N GLY A 222 15.63 18.22 -0.59
CA GLY A 222 16.31 19.44 -0.09
C GLY A 222 15.41 20.67 -0.11
N ASP A 223 14.66 20.83 -1.20
CA ASP A 223 13.72 21.93 -1.42
C ASP A 223 12.32 21.64 -0.84
N CYS A 224 12.08 20.43 -0.35
CA CYS A 224 10.82 20.04 0.27
C CYS A 224 10.79 20.41 1.76
N SER A 225 9.72 21.06 2.20
CA SER A 225 9.36 21.10 3.61
C SER A 225 9.17 19.68 4.16
N ASN A 226 9.15 19.54 5.48
CA ASN A 226 8.98 18.22 6.08
C ASN A 226 7.60 17.61 5.76
N ASP A 227 6.58 18.43 5.53
CA ASP A 227 5.21 17.92 5.37
C ASP A 227 4.92 17.42 3.95
N GLU A 228 5.59 18.00 2.95
CA GLU A 228 5.63 17.55 1.54
C GLU A 228 6.29 16.18 1.33
N ILE A 229 7.03 15.65 2.31
CA ILE A 229 7.59 14.30 2.21
C ILE A 229 6.49 13.26 2.56
N PRO A 230 6.17 12.28 1.70
CA PRO A 230 5.10 11.31 1.97
C PRO A 230 5.33 10.47 3.23
N GLU A 231 4.26 10.06 3.91
CA GLU A 231 4.34 9.46 5.25
C GLU A 231 4.98 8.04 5.26
N ASP A 232 4.93 7.33 4.14
CA ASP A 232 5.64 6.06 3.93
C ASP A 232 7.15 6.26 3.64
N ILE A 233 7.53 7.36 2.98
CA ILE A 233 8.93 7.79 2.82
C ILE A 233 9.47 8.31 4.17
N LYS A 234 8.68 9.07 4.94
CA LYS A 234 8.99 9.39 6.35
C LYS A 234 9.17 8.11 7.18
N HIS A 235 8.38 7.05 6.93
CA HIS A 235 8.56 5.75 7.57
C HIS A 235 9.94 5.14 7.26
N LEU A 236 10.33 5.04 5.99
CA LEU A 236 11.66 4.59 5.57
C LEU A 236 12.78 5.39 6.26
N LEU A 237 12.71 6.72 6.20
CA LEU A 237 13.70 7.62 6.81
C LEU A 237 13.74 7.52 8.34
N ARG A 238 12.67 7.04 8.99
CA ARG A 238 12.67 6.66 10.42
C ARG A 238 13.35 5.31 10.64
N LEU A 239 13.10 4.28 9.81
CA LEU A 239 13.75 2.96 9.91
C LEU A 239 15.28 3.09 9.90
N MET A 240 15.81 3.85 8.94
CA MET A 240 17.25 4.07 8.75
C MET A 240 17.92 4.76 9.95
N ALA A 241 17.17 5.57 10.71
CA ALA A 241 17.65 6.28 11.89
C ALA A 241 17.61 5.43 13.18
N ARG A 242 16.89 4.29 13.21
CA ARG A 242 16.76 3.46 14.42
C ARG A 242 18.10 2.86 14.83
N ARG A 243 18.33 2.71 16.14
CA ARG A 243 19.48 1.95 16.67
C ARG A 243 19.53 0.51 16.13
N SER A 244 18.38 -0.07 15.74
CA SER A 244 18.26 -1.41 15.15
C SER A 244 18.52 -1.48 13.63
N SER A 245 18.79 -0.38 12.92
CA SER A 245 18.83 -0.35 11.45
C SER A 245 19.79 -1.38 10.83
N PHE A 246 20.88 -1.71 11.52
CA PHE A 246 21.83 -2.77 11.14
C PHE A 246 21.24 -4.18 11.03
N ARG A 247 20.07 -4.45 11.65
CA ARG A 247 19.29 -5.70 11.49
C ARG A 247 18.08 -5.55 10.58
N MET A 248 17.92 -4.40 9.92
CA MET A 248 16.74 -4.07 9.11
C MET A 248 17.07 -3.92 7.63
N GLY A 249 18.27 -4.35 7.19
CA GLY A 249 18.76 -4.11 5.83
C GLY A 249 17.80 -4.60 4.74
N TYR A 250 17.27 -5.83 4.88
CA TYR A 250 16.25 -6.36 3.95
C TYR A 250 14.99 -5.49 3.92
N VAL A 251 14.48 -5.04 5.07
CA VAL A 251 13.29 -4.17 5.17
C VAL A 251 13.54 -2.77 4.57
N ILE A 252 14.77 -2.26 4.69
CA ILE A 252 15.16 -0.93 4.22
C ILE A 252 15.34 -0.95 2.70
N SER A 253 16.05 -1.92 2.12
CA SER A 253 16.22 -2.01 0.66
C SER A 253 14.92 -2.42 -0.06
N SER A 254 14.11 -3.30 0.56
CA SER A 254 12.81 -3.72 0.02
C SER A 254 11.61 -2.86 0.49
N HIS A 255 11.82 -1.62 0.97
CA HIS A 255 10.77 -0.88 1.66
C HIS A 255 9.53 -0.59 0.78
N ALA A 256 8.33 -0.80 1.32
CA ALA A 256 7.05 -0.75 0.59
C ALA A 256 6.77 0.59 -0.14
N SER A 257 7.33 1.71 0.33
CA SER A 257 7.24 3.03 -0.34
C SER A 257 8.01 3.10 -1.66
N LEU A 258 8.99 2.20 -1.85
CA LEU A 258 9.85 2.13 -3.03
C LEU A 258 9.33 1.13 -4.07
N ILE A 259 8.21 0.45 -3.81
CA ILE A 259 7.53 -0.42 -4.77
C ILE A 259 6.90 0.45 -5.87
N SER A 260 7.10 0.05 -7.13
CA SER A 260 6.46 0.69 -8.27
C SER A 260 4.95 0.49 -8.25
N LEU A 261 4.17 1.49 -8.68
CA LEU A 261 2.70 1.44 -8.57
C LEU A 261 2.09 0.13 -9.13
N GLY A 262 2.55 -0.35 -10.29
CA GLY A 262 2.09 -1.61 -10.88
C GLY A 262 2.34 -2.86 -10.02
N ASN A 263 3.43 -2.89 -9.25
CA ASN A 263 3.83 -4.04 -8.42
C ASN A 263 3.20 -4.04 -7.01
N ARG A 264 2.63 -2.92 -6.54
CA ARG A 264 2.03 -2.78 -5.19
C ARG A 264 0.96 -3.83 -4.89
N CYS A 265 0.10 -4.13 -5.87
CA CYS A 265 -0.91 -5.19 -5.79
C CYS A 265 -0.29 -6.56 -5.46
N HIS A 266 0.80 -6.93 -6.14
CA HIS A 266 1.46 -8.22 -5.92
C HIS A 266 2.20 -8.25 -4.58
N PHE A 267 2.94 -7.18 -4.25
CA PHE A 267 3.64 -7.02 -2.97
C PHE A 267 2.68 -7.16 -1.78
N PHE A 268 1.51 -6.51 -1.84
CA PHE A 268 0.45 -6.66 -0.84
C PHE A 268 -0.07 -8.09 -0.78
N LYS A 269 -0.40 -8.72 -1.92
CA LYS A 269 -1.00 -10.07 -1.96
C LYS A 269 -0.09 -11.12 -1.32
N VAL A 270 1.22 -11.11 -1.62
CA VAL A 270 2.18 -12.05 -1.01
C VAL A 270 2.21 -11.91 0.52
N MET A 271 2.18 -10.69 1.05
CA MET A 271 2.10 -10.46 2.50
C MET A 271 0.72 -10.84 3.08
N TYR A 272 -0.37 -10.54 2.36
CA TYR A 272 -1.75 -10.88 2.76
C TYR A 272 -1.92 -12.39 2.90
N ASP A 273 -1.54 -13.16 1.88
CA ASP A 273 -1.76 -14.60 1.86
C ASP A 273 -0.90 -15.33 2.89
N HIS A 274 0.32 -14.85 3.17
CA HIS A 274 1.11 -15.37 4.29
C HIS A 274 0.42 -15.12 5.64
N ILE A 275 -0.02 -13.88 5.91
CA ILE A 275 -0.70 -13.53 7.17
C ILE A 275 -2.04 -14.27 7.31
N LYS A 276 -2.83 -14.37 6.24
CA LYS A 276 -4.20 -14.94 6.29
C LYS A 276 -4.24 -16.45 6.21
N ASN A 277 -3.35 -17.08 5.43
CA ASN A 277 -3.49 -18.50 5.04
C ASN A 277 -2.33 -19.37 5.58
N VAL A 278 -1.15 -18.81 5.81
CA VAL A 278 0.01 -19.55 6.36
C VAL A 278 0.10 -19.37 7.87
N LEU A 279 0.21 -18.14 8.38
CA LEU A 279 0.43 -17.86 9.81
C LEU A 279 -0.77 -18.27 10.69
N CYS A 280 -1.98 -18.31 10.14
CA CYS A 280 -3.16 -18.85 10.85
C CYS A 280 -3.03 -20.34 11.20
N HIS A 281 -2.17 -21.09 10.50
CA HIS A 281 -1.87 -22.49 10.76
C HIS A 281 -0.53 -22.64 11.48
N SER A 282 0.53 -22.01 10.98
CA SER A 282 1.91 -22.23 11.46
C SER A 282 2.30 -21.40 12.69
N ASN A 283 1.78 -20.18 12.85
CA ASN A 283 2.19 -19.28 13.94
C ASN A 283 1.09 -18.28 14.32
N LYS A 284 0.00 -18.80 14.91
CA LYS A 284 -1.17 -18.02 15.35
C LYS A 284 -0.80 -16.86 16.29
N GLN A 285 0.28 -16.99 17.08
CA GLN A 285 0.72 -15.91 17.97
C GLN A 285 1.37 -14.75 17.21
N ALA A 286 2.24 -15.03 16.22
CA ALA A 286 2.76 -13.99 15.34
C ALA A 286 1.65 -13.39 14.47
N GLN A 287 0.75 -14.21 13.93
CA GLN A 287 -0.42 -13.72 13.18
C GLN A 287 -1.22 -12.68 13.98
N LYS A 288 -1.58 -13.03 15.22
CA LYS A 288 -2.30 -12.12 16.12
C LYS A 288 -1.48 -10.85 16.39
N LYS A 289 -0.20 -10.97 16.74
CA LYS A 289 0.67 -9.80 17.02
C LYS A 289 0.82 -8.86 15.82
N ILE A 290 0.93 -9.40 14.61
CA ILE A 290 0.99 -8.62 13.36
C ILE A 290 -0.33 -7.87 13.14
N LEU A 291 -1.47 -8.58 13.20
CA LEU A 291 -2.81 -7.99 13.04
C LEU A 291 -3.10 -6.93 14.12
N ASP A 292 -2.74 -7.22 15.38
CA ASP A 292 -2.84 -6.30 16.51
C ASP A 292 -1.82 -5.14 16.44
N ALA A 293 -0.95 -5.09 15.42
CA ALA A 293 -0.01 -4.00 15.19
C ALA A 293 -0.14 -3.32 13.81
N LEU A 294 -1.16 -3.67 13.01
CA LEU A 294 -1.54 -2.92 11.82
C LEU A 294 -2.25 -1.59 12.20
N PRO A 295 -2.09 -0.52 11.40
CA PRO A 295 -2.79 0.76 11.59
C PRO A 295 -4.26 0.67 11.13
N TYR A 296 -4.98 1.80 11.16
CA TYR A 296 -6.35 1.94 10.64
C TYR A 296 -7.38 1.00 11.31
N LYS A 297 -7.30 0.85 12.63
CA LYS A 297 -8.19 -0.02 13.45
C LYS A 297 -9.56 0.59 13.82
N GLY A 298 -9.77 1.87 13.54
CA GLY A 298 -10.99 2.62 13.82
C GLY A 298 -11.05 3.81 12.86
N ASP A 299 -12.25 4.28 12.56
CA ASP A 299 -12.59 5.46 11.74
C ASP A 299 -11.98 5.57 10.33
N TRP A 300 -11.22 4.57 9.89
CA TRP A 300 -10.66 4.43 8.54
C TRP A 300 -11.71 4.51 7.43
N HIS A 301 -12.95 4.12 7.75
CA HIS A 301 -14.10 4.20 6.86
C HIS A 301 -14.56 5.65 6.62
N THR A 302 -14.22 6.59 7.50
CA THR A 302 -14.46 8.03 7.30
C THR A 302 -13.50 8.61 6.26
N THR A 303 -12.25 8.13 6.25
CA THR A 303 -11.20 8.53 5.29
C THR A 303 -11.54 8.14 3.85
N LEU A 304 -12.41 7.13 3.66
CA LEU A 304 -12.88 6.73 2.33
C LEU A 304 -13.78 7.78 1.68
N LYS A 305 -14.51 8.57 2.48
CA LYS A 305 -15.55 9.49 1.99
C LYS A 305 -15.01 10.69 1.23
N SER A 306 -13.70 10.97 1.32
CA SER A 306 -13.07 11.97 0.46
C SER A 306 -12.82 11.45 -0.96
N ASN A 307 -12.89 10.13 -1.22
CA ASN A 307 -12.59 9.56 -2.53
C ASN A 307 -13.69 8.62 -3.03
N ALA A 308 -14.31 8.98 -4.15
CA ALA A 308 -15.44 8.28 -4.76
C ALA A 308 -15.16 6.79 -5.08
N LEU A 309 -13.94 6.45 -5.51
CA LEU A 309 -13.58 5.06 -5.84
C LEU A 309 -13.39 4.21 -4.58
N LEU A 310 -12.88 4.79 -3.50
CA LEU A 310 -12.77 4.12 -2.20
C LEU A 310 -14.13 3.96 -1.51
N GLU A 311 -15.01 4.95 -1.62
CA GLU A 311 -16.37 4.91 -1.10
C GLU A 311 -17.23 3.86 -1.84
N GLU A 312 -17.17 3.82 -3.18
CA GLU A 312 -17.82 2.79 -3.98
C GLU A 312 -17.31 1.38 -3.60
N SER A 313 -15.98 1.21 -3.43
CA SER A 313 -15.35 -0.05 -3.03
C SER A 313 -15.75 -0.53 -1.62
N PHE A 314 -16.25 0.38 -0.78
CA PHE A 314 -16.74 0.06 0.55
C PHE A 314 -18.22 -0.34 0.55
N TYR A 315 -19.06 0.42 -0.15
CA TYR A 315 -20.52 0.26 -0.10
C TYR A 315 -21.12 -0.68 -1.16
N SER A 316 -20.46 -0.91 -2.31
CA SER A 316 -20.95 -1.79 -3.41
C SER A 316 -20.99 -3.29 -3.08
N ARG A 317 -21.06 -3.70 -1.80
CA ARG A 317 -21.04 -5.12 -1.39
C ARG A 317 -22.34 -5.52 -0.71
N GLU A 318 -22.90 -6.65 -1.14
CA GLU A 318 -24.05 -7.33 -0.52
C GLU A 318 -23.88 -7.54 1.00
N THR A 319 -22.64 -7.74 1.44
CA THR A 319 -22.24 -7.89 2.84
C THR A 319 -21.36 -6.71 3.26
N PRO A 320 -21.93 -5.70 3.97
CA PRO A 320 -21.18 -4.56 4.47
C PRO A 320 -19.98 -4.93 5.33
N TYR A 321 -18.98 -4.06 5.37
CA TYR A 321 -17.90 -4.14 6.35
C TYR A 321 -18.40 -3.62 7.70
N ASP A 322 -18.07 -4.31 8.80
CA ASP A 322 -18.21 -3.76 10.15
C ASP A 322 -17.24 -2.58 10.33
N PRO A 323 -17.71 -1.33 10.48
CA PRO A 323 -16.83 -0.16 10.62
C PRO A 323 -16.04 -0.15 11.93
N ASN A 324 -16.55 -0.85 12.96
CA ASN A 324 -15.92 -1.03 14.27
C ASN A 324 -15.08 -2.31 14.34
N GLY A 325 -14.99 -3.03 13.21
CA GLY A 325 -14.28 -4.29 13.11
C GLY A 325 -12.77 -4.13 13.30
N LYS A 326 -12.14 -5.12 13.94
CA LYS A 326 -10.69 -5.18 14.13
C LYS A 326 -9.94 -5.08 12.79
N SER A 327 -8.63 -4.81 12.82
CA SER A 327 -7.74 -4.70 11.64
C SER A 327 -7.90 -5.79 10.56
N ILE A 328 -8.39 -6.98 10.92
CA ILE A 328 -8.78 -8.06 9.99
C ILE A 328 -9.85 -7.63 8.96
N VAL A 329 -10.73 -6.69 9.30
CA VAL A 329 -11.76 -6.13 8.42
C VAL A 329 -11.13 -5.15 7.43
N PHE A 330 -10.29 -4.22 7.90
CA PHE A 330 -9.53 -3.33 6.99
C PHE A 330 -8.61 -4.13 6.03
N LEU A 331 -7.94 -5.18 6.53
CA LEU A 331 -7.16 -6.11 5.70
C LEU A 331 -8.00 -6.82 4.63
N THR A 332 -9.27 -7.07 4.92
CA THR A 332 -10.22 -7.69 3.98
C THR A 332 -10.79 -6.67 3.00
N PHE A 333 -11.07 -5.43 3.43
CA PHE A 333 -11.38 -4.30 2.57
C PHE A 333 -10.25 -4.05 1.57
N TYR A 334 -9.03 -3.79 2.04
CA TYR A 334 -7.88 -3.48 1.19
C TYR A 334 -7.65 -4.59 0.14
N ARG A 335 -7.78 -5.86 0.51
CA ARG A 335 -7.70 -6.99 -0.44
C ARG A 335 -8.81 -6.99 -1.47
N ASN A 336 -10.06 -6.73 -1.08
CA ASN A 336 -11.18 -6.67 -2.02
C ASN A 336 -11.00 -5.49 -2.98
N THR A 337 -10.74 -4.30 -2.45
CA THR A 337 -10.46 -3.09 -3.22
C THR A 337 -9.34 -3.31 -4.24
N VAL A 338 -8.20 -3.89 -3.84
CA VAL A 338 -7.08 -4.23 -4.76
C VAL A 338 -7.45 -5.32 -5.78
N ALA A 339 -8.34 -6.26 -5.45
CA ALA A 339 -8.78 -7.31 -6.37
C ALA A 339 -9.78 -6.79 -7.42
N HIS A 340 -10.72 -5.95 -7.00
CA HIS A 340 -11.87 -5.48 -7.79
C HIS A 340 -11.66 -4.07 -8.38
N LYS A 341 -10.48 -3.45 -8.19
CA LYS A 341 -10.20 -2.03 -8.52
C LYS A 341 -10.60 -1.56 -9.93
N MET A 342 -10.62 -2.44 -10.94
CA MET A 342 -11.00 -2.08 -12.31
C MET A 342 -12.46 -2.35 -12.66
N GLU A 343 -13.25 -2.95 -11.77
CA GLU A 343 -14.65 -3.34 -12.08
C GLU A 343 -15.58 -2.14 -12.28
N LYS A 344 -15.21 -0.95 -11.77
CA LYS A 344 -15.96 0.31 -11.89
C LYS A 344 -15.40 1.27 -12.95
N TYR A 345 -14.42 0.83 -13.74
CA TYR A 345 -13.84 1.63 -14.82
C TYR A 345 -14.88 2.00 -15.87
N LEU A 346 -15.06 3.29 -16.14
CA LEU A 346 -16.10 3.83 -17.03
C LEU A 346 -17.53 3.37 -16.67
N GLN A 347 -17.81 3.09 -15.39
CA GLN A 347 -19.16 2.81 -14.89
C GLN A 347 -19.63 3.91 -13.92
N PRO A 348 -20.95 4.16 -13.80
CA PRO A 348 -21.50 5.06 -12.79
C PRO A 348 -21.25 4.55 -11.37
N LEU A 349 -20.70 5.40 -10.51
CA LEU A 349 -20.46 5.10 -9.10
C LEU A 349 -21.73 5.37 -8.29
N GLN A 350 -22.44 4.30 -7.91
CA GLN A 350 -23.78 4.37 -7.30
C GLN A 350 -23.78 5.08 -5.94
N HIS A 351 -22.68 4.97 -5.19
CA HIS A 351 -22.50 5.63 -3.90
C HIS A 351 -21.76 6.98 -4.01
N SER A 352 -21.53 7.47 -5.23
CA SER A 352 -20.90 8.77 -5.49
C SER A 352 -21.61 9.49 -6.63
N GLU A 353 -22.87 9.86 -6.40
CA GLU A 353 -23.67 10.75 -7.26
C GLU A 353 -23.84 10.26 -8.71
N ASN A 354 -23.59 8.97 -8.98
CA ASN A 354 -23.54 8.36 -10.30
C ASN A 354 -22.48 8.96 -11.25
N ILE A 355 -21.42 9.59 -10.72
CA ILE A 355 -20.29 10.04 -11.55
C ILE A 355 -19.64 8.85 -12.26
N VAL A 356 -19.12 9.09 -13.47
CA VAL A 356 -18.36 8.09 -14.24
C VAL A 356 -16.89 8.54 -14.24
N LEU A 357 -15.96 7.65 -13.90
CA LEU A 357 -14.53 7.94 -13.86
C LEU A 357 -13.74 7.05 -14.81
N GLU A 358 -12.83 7.68 -15.56
CA GLU A 358 -11.75 7.02 -16.28
C GLU A 358 -10.49 7.00 -15.39
N TYR A 359 -9.84 5.85 -15.26
CA TYR A 359 -8.64 5.69 -14.43
C TYR A 359 -7.82 4.44 -14.78
N THR A 360 -6.54 4.45 -14.45
CA THR A 360 -5.64 3.28 -14.61
C THR A 360 -5.51 2.44 -13.35
N ARG A 361 -4.96 1.23 -13.50
CA ARG A 361 -4.65 0.33 -12.37
C ARG A 361 -3.67 0.97 -11.39
N GLU A 362 -2.78 1.80 -11.91
CA GLU A 362 -1.69 2.47 -11.21
C GLU A 362 -2.21 3.70 -10.46
N GLN A 363 -3.12 4.49 -11.06
CA GLN A 363 -3.82 5.58 -10.37
C GLN A 363 -4.63 5.06 -9.17
N PHE A 364 -5.22 3.87 -9.25
CA PHE A 364 -5.89 3.28 -8.09
C PHE A 364 -4.90 2.85 -6.98
N GLU A 365 -3.73 2.31 -7.34
CA GLU A 365 -2.67 2.02 -6.35
C GLU A 365 -2.07 3.30 -5.75
N GLU A 366 -2.10 4.40 -6.52
CA GLU A 366 -1.70 5.74 -6.08
C GLU A 366 -2.69 6.31 -5.05
N ILE A 367 -4.00 6.17 -5.27
CA ILE A 367 -5.04 6.47 -4.27
C ILE A 367 -4.79 5.68 -2.97
N LEU A 368 -4.58 4.36 -3.07
CA LEU A 368 -4.30 3.51 -1.89
C LEU A 368 -2.95 3.84 -1.23
N ALA A 369 -1.98 4.39 -1.96
CA ALA A 369 -0.71 4.86 -1.41
C ALA A 369 -0.86 6.19 -0.67
N ALA A 370 -1.62 7.14 -1.23
CA ALA A 370 -1.79 8.48 -0.67
C ALA A 370 -2.75 8.52 0.52
N VAL A 371 -3.85 7.75 0.47
CA VAL A 371 -4.87 7.70 1.54
C VAL A 371 -4.46 6.77 2.69
N PHE A 372 -3.75 5.67 2.41
CA PHE A 372 -3.32 4.69 3.43
C PHE A 372 -1.79 4.41 3.44
N PRO A 373 -0.94 5.46 3.48
CA PRO A 373 0.51 5.34 3.23
C PRO A 373 1.20 4.37 4.18
N LEU A 374 0.84 4.38 5.47
CA LEU A 374 1.50 3.54 6.47
C LEU A 374 1.08 2.06 6.43
N TYR A 375 0.12 1.66 5.58
CA TYR A 375 -0.42 0.31 5.64
C TYR A 375 0.58 -0.77 5.22
N LEU A 376 1.07 -0.72 3.97
CA LEU A 376 2.06 -1.68 3.47
C LEU A 376 3.41 -1.59 4.21
N PRO A 377 3.97 -0.39 4.54
CA PRO A 377 5.16 -0.27 5.38
C PRO A 377 5.02 -0.93 6.76
N THR A 378 3.87 -0.76 7.44
CA THR A 378 3.67 -1.39 8.75
C THR A 378 3.50 -2.90 8.61
N MET A 379 2.72 -3.36 7.64
CA MET A 379 2.53 -4.79 7.34
C MET A 379 3.88 -5.50 7.12
N GLN A 380 4.75 -4.87 6.32
CA GLN A 380 6.12 -5.31 6.07
C GLN A 380 6.99 -5.31 7.35
N GLU A 381 6.99 -4.22 8.12
CA GLU A 381 7.83 -4.10 9.31
C GLU A 381 7.44 -5.11 10.40
N GLN A 382 6.14 -5.37 10.59
CA GLN A 382 5.67 -6.35 11.57
C GLN A 382 5.98 -7.78 11.12
N LEU A 383 5.88 -8.11 9.83
CA LEU A 383 6.37 -9.37 9.28
C LEU A 383 7.87 -9.56 9.54
N ALA A 384 8.68 -8.50 9.40
CA ALA A 384 10.12 -8.57 9.66
C ALA A 384 10.44 -8.76 11.16
N LYS A 385 9.77 -8.01 12.05
CA LYS A 385 9.87 -8.17 13.51
C LYS A 385 9.57 -9.59 14.00
N HIS A 386 8.72 -10.32 13.28
CA HIS A 386 8.36 -11.70 13.61
C HIS A 386 9.17 -12.76 12.85
N GLY A 387 10.18 -12.37 12.07
CA GLY A 387 11.03 -13.30 11.31
C GLY A 387 10.32 -13.95 10.13
N GLU A 388 9.22 -13.35 9.65
CA GLU A 388 8.37 -13.90 8.59
C GLU A 388 8.64 -13.28 7.21
N LEU A 389 9.16 -12.04 7.15
CA LEU A 389 9.28 -11.31 5.87
C LEU A 389 10.25 -11.95 4.87
N GLU A 390 11.41 -12.41 5.31
CA GLU A 390 12.44 -12.98 4.42
C GLU A 390 11.99 -14.29 3.76
N LYS A 391 11.08 -15.03 4.40
CA LYS A 391 10.45 -16.24 3.85
C LYS A 391 9.62 -15.97 2.60
N LEU A 392 9.20 -14.71 2.37
CA LEU A 392 8.38 -14.29 1.23
C LEU A 392 9.22 -14.03 -0.04
N ASN A 393 10.55 -13.98 0.08
CA ASN A 393 11.50 -13.69 -1.00
C ASN A 393 11.03 -12.60 -1.98
N LEU A 394 10.70 -11.43 -1.44
CA LEU A 394 10.12 -10.29 -2.15
C LEU A 394 11.07 -9.66 -3.21
N LYS A 395 12.28 -10.21 -3.40
CA LYS A 395 13.28 -9.69 -4.36
C LYS A 395 12.76 -9.63 -5.80
N TYR A 396 11.81 -10.50 -6.17
CA TYR A 396 11.20 -10.54 -7.51
C TYR A 396 10.08 -9.51 -7.74
N VAL A 397 9.86 -8.57 -6.82
CA VAL A 397 8.74 -7.60 -6.85
C VAL A 397 9.22 -6.15 -7.10
N PHE A 398 10.51 -5.95 -7.35
CA PHE A 398 11.17 -4.63 -7.45
C PHE A 398 11.53 -4.20 -8.87
#